data_AF-A0A183LMH9-F1
#
_entry.id   AF-A0A183LMH9-F1
#
_cell.length_a   1.000
_cell.length_b   1.000
_cell.length_c   1.000
_cell.angle_alpha   90.00
_cell.angle_beta   90.00
_cell.angle_gamma   90.00
#
_symmetry.space_group_name_H-M   'P 1'
#
loop_
_entity.id
_entity.type
_entity.pdbx_description
1 polymer ?
#
loop_
_entity_poly.entity_id
_entity_poly.type
_entity_poly.pdbx_seq_one_letter_code
_entity_poly.pdbx_strand_id
1 'polypeptide(L)'
;MDSHCVSVSRIGKARAAYLQLRNIWNSKQLSTNTKVRIFNTNVKAVLLYGAETWRTTKAIIQKIQVFINSCLRKILQVRWPDTISNNVLWERTNQIPAEEEIRKKRWKWIGHTLRKAPNCVTRQALTWNPQRQRKRGRPNNTLRQEMEIDMKKMNKNWMELEKEA
;
A
#
# COMPACT_ATOMS: atom_id res chain seq x y z
N MET A 1 3.33 9.93 15.02
CA MET A 1 2.33 10.39 14.05
C MET A 1 1.31 9.30 13.84
N ASP A 2 0.04 9.58 14.08
CA ASP A 2 -1.04 8.60 13.95
C ASP A 2 -1.26 8.21 12.50
N SER A 3 -0.99 6.94 12.18
CA SER A 3 -1.09 6.43 10.81
C SER A 3 -2.52 6.43 10.25
N HIS A 4 -3.52 6.53 11.14
CA HIS A 4 -4.91 6.76 10.75
C HIS A 4 -5.11 8.14 10.10
N CYS A 5 -4.56 9.22 10.67
CA CYS A 5 -4.69 10.56 10.08
C CYS A 5 -3.98 10.68 8.73
N VAL A 6 -2.82 10.02 8.59
CA VAL A 6 -2.05 10.05 7.33
C VAL A 6 -2.82 9.33 6.22
N SER A 7 -3.44 8.19 6.50
CA SER A 7 -4.18 7.41 5.47
C SER A 7 -5.46 8.08 5.00
N VAL A 8 -6.21 8.70 5.91
CA VAL A 8 -7.42 9.47 5.57
C VAL A 8 -7.06 10.68 4.70
N SER A 9 -6.00 11.42 5.05
CA SER A 9 -5.53 12.56 4.26
C SER A 9 -5.10 12.14 2.84
N ARG A 10 -4.44 10.98 2.69
CA ARG A 10 -3.98 10.48 1.39
C ARG A 10 -5.11 10.05 0.47
N ILE A 11 -6.18 9.44 1.01
CA ILE A 11 -7.38 9.11 0.23
C ILE A 11 -8.01 10.40 -0.33
N GLY A 12 -8.06 11.48 0.45
CA GLY A 12 -8.53 12.79 -0.01
C GLY A 12 -7.70 13.32 -1.19
N LYS A 13 -6.37 13.29 -1.08
CA LYS A 13 -5.45 13.73 -2.16
C LYS A 13 -5.58 12.86 -3.41
N ALA A 14 -5.65 11.55 -3.25
CA ALA A 14 -5.83 10.61 -4.36
C ALA A 14 -7.19 10.81 -5.05
N ARG A 15 -8.25 11.08 -4.27
CA ARG A 15 -9.57 11.42 -4.82
C ARG A 15 -9.53 12.71 -5.64
N ALA A 16 -8.87 13.75 -5.15
CA ALA A 16 -8.69 14.99 -5.90
C ALA A 16 -7.94 14.74 -7.22
N ALA A 17 -6.81 14.01 -7.18
CA ALA A 17 -6.06 13.65 -8.38
C ALA A 17 -6.90 12.83 -9.38
N TYR A 18 -7.72 11.90 -8.89
CA TYR A 18 -8.64 11.13 -9.74
C TYR A 18 -9.68 12.03 -10.42
N LEU A 19 -10.26 12.99 -9.68
CA LEU A 19 -11.28 13.90 -10.22
C LEU A 19 -10.69 14.86 -11.27
N GLN A 20 -9.46 15.32 -11.11
CA GLN A 20 -8.77 16.15 -12.11
C GLN A 20 -8.66 15.43 -13.47
N LEU A 21 -8.56 14.10 -13.46
CA LEU A 21 -8.45 13.28 -14.66
C LEU A 21 -9.80 12.76 -15.18
N ARG A 22 -10.92 13.37 -14.77
CA ARG A 22 -12.29 12.93 -15.14
C ARG A 22 -12.49 12.74 -16.64
N ASN A 23 -11.94 13.64 -17.45
CA ASN A 23 -12.08 13.59 -18.91
C ASN A 23 -11.39 12.35 -19.51
N ILE A 24 -10.27 11.92 -18.92
CA ILE A 24 -9.54 10.71 -19.33
C ILE A 24 -10.39 9.46 -19.05
N TRP A 25 -11.02 9.38 -17.88
CA TRP A 25 -11.84 8.23 -17.50
C TRP A 25 -13.07 8.09 -18.40
N ASN A 26 -13.67 9.22 -18.79
CA ASN A 26 -14.85 9.28 -19.64
C ASN A 26 -14.56 9.11 -21.14
N SER A 27 -13.32 9.36 -21.59
CA SER A 27 -12.96 9.26 -23.01
C SER A 27 -13.14 7.85 -23.55
N LYS A 28 -13.82 7.70 -24.70
CA LYS A 28 -13.94 6.42 -25.41
C LYS A 28 -12.74 6.11 -26.30
N GLN A 29 -11.92 7.11 -26.62
CA GLN A 29 -10.75 6.95 -27.50
C GLN A 29 -9.60 6.21 -26.80
N LEU A 30 -9.53 6.31 -25.46
CA LEU A 30 -8.49 5.65 -24.68
C LEU A 30 -8.93 4.25 -24.28
N SER A 31 -8.06 3.27 -24.56
CA SER A 31 -8.26 1.90 -24.12
C SER A 31 -8.23 1.79 -22.59
N THR A 32 -8.96 0.80 -22.07
CA THR A 32 -9.01 0.49 -20.64
C THR A 32 -7.60 0.29 -20.06
N ASN A 33 -6.72 -0.43 -20.75
CA ASN A 33 -5.35 -0.68 -20.30
C ASN A 33 -4.55 0.62 -20.12
N THR A 34 -4.72 1.58 -21.04
CA THR A 34 -4.08 2.89 -20.95
C THR A 34 -4.60 3.67 -19.74
N LYS A 35 -5.91 3.66 -19.51
CA LYS A 35 -6.51 4.31 -18.33
C LYS A 35 -6.02 3.69 -17.02
N VAL A 36 -5.94 2.35 -16.95
CA VAL A 36 -5.42 1.65 -15.77
C VAL A 36 -3.95 2.02 -15.51
N ARG A 37 -3.12 2.14 -16.57
CA ARG A 37 -1.73 2.62 -16.44
C ARG A 37 -1.67 4.04 -15.87
N ILE A 38 -2.47 4.96 -16.38
CA ILE A 38 -2.55 6.35 -15.89
C ILE A 38 -3.01 6.39 -14.43
N PHE A 39 -3.99 5.55 -14.07
CA PHE A 39 -4.45 5.42 -12.68
C PHE A 39 -3.33 4.95 -11.75
N ASN A 40 -2.57 3.93 -12.16
CA ASN A 40 -1.46 3.40 -11.37
C ASN A 40 -0.35 4.44 -11.15
N THR A 41 -0.01 5.22 -12.19
CA THR A 41 1.08 6.19 -12.11
C THR A 41 0.71 7.46 -11.35
N ASN A 42 -0.54 7.94 -11.45
CA ASN A 42 -0.93 9.21 -10.84
C ASN A 42 -1.67 9.01 -9.52
N VAL A 43 -2.76 8.25 -9.54
CA VAL A 43 -3.68 8.15 -8.40
C VAL A 43 -3.15 7.16 -7.36
N LYS A 44 -2.76 5.96 -7.81
CA LYS A 44 -2.26 4.90 -6.92
C LYS A 44 -0.92 5.28 -6.29
N ALA A 45 -0.05 5.96 -7.04
CA ALA A 45 1.21 6.50 -6.52
C ALA A 45 0.98 7.50 -5.38
N VAL A 46 0.06 8.47 -5.54
CA VAL A 46 -0.28 9.43 -4.48
C VAL A 46 -0.89 8.75 -3.26
N LEU A 47 -1.76 7.76 -3.48
CA LEU A 47 -2.46 7.01 -2.44
C LEU A 47 -1.50 6.18 -1.58
N LEU A 48 -0.55 5.49 -2.21
CA LEU A 48 0.40 4.59 -1.56
C LEU A 48 1.76 5.25 -1.28
N TYR A 49 1.86 6.56 -1.43
CA TYR A 49 3.09 7.28 -1.14
C TYR A 49 3.43 7.19 0.35
N GLY A 50 4.66 6.74 0.65
CA GLY A 50 5.11 6.52 2.02
C GLY A 50 4.42 5.34 2.71
N ALA A 51 3.77 4.44 1.95
CA ALA A 51 3.06 3.32 2.54
C ALA A 51 3.97 2.28 3.21
N GLU A 52 5.27 2.39 2.97
CA GLU A 52 6.32 1.54 3.51
C GLU A 52 6.56 1.81 5.00
N THR A 53 6.41 3.06 5.44
CA THR A 53 6.88 3.54 6.75
C THR A 53 5.77 3.82 7.76
N TRP A 54 4.52 3.88 7.31
CA TRP A 54 3.36 4.08 8.19
C TRP A 54 2.74 2.75 8.66
N ARG A 55 1.99 2.82 9.77
CA ARG A 55 1.23 1.68 10.30
C ARG A 55 0.00 1.43 9.44
N THR A 56 -0.16 0.22 8.92
CA THR A 56 -1.35 -0.16 8.14
C THR A 56 -2.19 -1.13 8.94
N THR A 57 -3.29 -0.63 9.51
CA THR A 57 -4.30 -1.51 10.10
C THR A 57 -5.14 -2.17 9.01
N LYS A 58 -5.73 -3.33 9.31
CA LYS A 58 -6.68 -4.00 8.39
C LYS A 58 -7.79 -3.05 7.92
N ALA A 59 -8.31 -2.21 8.82
CA ALA A 59 -9.32 -1.22 8.49
C ALA A 59 -8.84 -0.16 7.48
N ILE A 60 -7.59 0.32 7.61
CA ILE A 60 -7.01 1.28 6.66
C ILE A 60 -6.83 0.62 5.28
N ILE A 61 -6.30 -0.61 5.26
CA ILE A 61 -6.11 -1.38 4.02
C ILE A 61 -7.45 -1.60 3.33
N GLN A 62 -8.50 -1.97 4.07
CA GLN A 62 -9.85 -2.13 3.53
C GLN A 62 -10.38 -0.83 2.93
N LYS A 63 -10.21 0.31 3.61
CA LYS A 63 -10.61 1.62 3.07
C LYS A 63 -9.87 1.96 1.76
N ILE A 64 -8.56 1.71 1.71
CA ILE A 64 -7.73 1.88 0.49
C ILE A 64 -8.22 0.97 -0.63
N GLN A 65 -8.48 -0.31 -0.33
CA GLN A 65 -8.96 -1.29 -1.31
C GLN A 65 -10.33 -0.90 -1.88
N VAL A 66 -11.28 -0.48 -1.03
CA VAL A 66 -12.60 -0.01 -1.45
C VAL A 66 -12.49 1.18 -2.39
N PHE A 67 -11.61 2.15 -2.06
CA PHE A 67 -11.36 3.30 -2.92
C PHE A 67 -10.78 2.89 -4.29
N ILE A 68 -9.76 2.03 -4.32
CA ILE A 68 -9.15 1.52 -5.56
C ILE A 68 -10.21 0.78 -6.40
N ASN A 69 -10.94 -0.16 -5.80
CA ASN A 69 -11.95 -0.95 -6.52
C ASN A 69 -13.08 -0.07 -7.07
N SER A 70 -13.48 0.98 -6.35
CA SER A 70 -14.45 1.97 -6.85
C SER A 70 -13.94 2.70 -8.09
N CYS A 71 -12.67 3.11 -8.10
CA CYS A 71 -12.04 3.77 -9.26
C CYS A 71 -11.94 2.82 -10.46
N LEU A 72 -11.51 1.57 -10.24
CA LEU A 72 -11.35 0.57 -11.31
C LEU A 72 -12.70 0.22 -11.96
N ARG A 73 -13.78 0.06 -11.18
CA ARG A 73 -15.13 -0.18 -11.72
C ARG A 73 -15.60 0.95 -12.63
N LYS A 74 -15.33 2.20 -12.24
CA LYS A 74 -15.64 3.37 -13.07
C LYS A 74 -14.80 3.41 -14.35
N ILE A 75 -13.52 3.05 -14.29
CA ILE A 75 -12.63 2.97 -15.47
C ILE A 75 -13.12 1.91 -16.45
N LEU A 76 -13.57 0.76 -15.95
CA LEU A 76 -14.18 -0.32 -16.74
C LEU A 76 -15.60 -0.01 -17.23
N GLN A 77 -16.16 1.15 -16.87
CA GLN A 77 -17.53 1.54 -17.20
C GLN A 77 -18.59 0.51 -16.77
N VAL A 78 -18.36 -0.21 -15.68
CA VAL A 78 -19.36 -1.12 -15.12
C VAL A 78 -20.52 -0.28 -14.59
N ARG A 79 -21.67 -0.40 -15.24
CA ARG A 79 -22.92 0.26 -14.86
C ARG A 79 -23.89 -0.76 -14.34
N TRP A 80 -24.82 -0.32 -13.50
CA TRP A 80 -25.98 -1.14 -13.15
C TRP A 80 -26.76 -1.49 -14.44
N PRO A 81 -27.26 -2.72 -14.63
CA PRO A 81 -27.38 -3.84 -13.67
C PRO A 81 -26.16 -4.78 -13.59
N ASP A 82 -25.09 -4.53 -14.36
CA ASP A 82 -23.93 -5.43 -14.41
C ASP A 82 -23.17 -5.45 -13.08
N THR A 83 -23.07 -6.63 -12.49
CA THR A 83 -22.32 -6.84 -11.23
C THR A 83 -21.12 -7.73 -11.48
N ILE A 84 -19.92 -7.21 -11.19
CA ILE A 84 -18.65 -7.93 -11.34
C ILE A 84 -18.03 -8.17 -9.97
N SER A 85 -17.60 -9.42 -9.73
CA SER A 85 -16.86 -9.81 -8.53
C SER A 85 -15.51 -9.10 -8.43
N ASN A 86 -14.95 -8.98 -7.22
CA ASN A 86 -13.64 -8.34 -7.04
C ASN A 86 -12.51 -9.11 -7.77
N ASN A 87 -12.61 -10.44 -7.86
CA ASN A 87 -11.58 -11.26 -8.51
C ASN A 87 -11.53 -10.98 -10.03
N VAL A 88 -12.70 -10.97 -10.69
CA VAL A 88 -12.79 -10.67 -12.13
C VAL A 88 -12.35 -9.22 -12.41
N LEU A 89 -12.64 -8.29 -11.50
CA LEU A 89 -12.16 -6.91 -11.60
C LEU A 89 -10.62 -6.85 -11.61
N TRP A 90 -9.97 -7.59 -10.72
CA TRP A 90 -8.51 -7.63 -10.61
C TRP A 90 -7.85 -8.32 -11.79
N GLU A 91 -8.44 -9.42 -12.27
CA GLU A 91 -7.98 -10.14 -13.46
C GLU A 91 -8.03 -9.27 -14.71
N ARG A 92 -9.16 -8.61 -14.97
CA ARG A 92 -9.33 -7.71 -16.14
C ARG A 92 -8.40 -6.49 -16.12
N THR A 93 -7.98 -6.05 -14.94
CA THR A 93 -7.13 -4.86 -14.79
C THR A 93 -5.66 -5.21 -14.51
N ASN A 94 -5.34 -6.51 -14.45
CA ASN A 94 -4.04 -7.04 -14.01
C ASN A 94 -3.54 -6.36 -12.72
N GLN A 95 -4.44 -6.20 -11.74
CA GLN A 95 -4.15 -5.55 -10.47
C GLN A 95 -4.05 -6.58 -9.35
N ILE A 96 -3.16 -6.30 -8.39
CA ILE A 96 -3.07 -7.05 -7.13
C ILE A 96 -3.80 -6.33 -6.01
N PRO A 97 -4.23 -7.05 -4.96
CA PRO A 97 -4.77 -6.44 -3.75
C PRO A 97 -3.80 -5.41 -3.15
N ALA A 98 -4.35 -4.33 -2.59
CA ALA A 98 -3.59 -3.24 -2.00
C ALA A 98 -2.69 -3.71 -0.85
N GLU A 99 -3.14 -4.71 -0.07
CA GLU A 99 -2.32 -5.32 0.98
C GLU A 99 -1.01 -5.89 0.43
N GLU A 100 -1.09 -6.65 -0.66
CA GLU A 100 0.06 -7.29 -1.26
C GLU A 100 1.02 -6.28 -1.88
N GLU A 101 0.49 -5.22 -2.49
CA GLU A 101 1.31 -4.16 -3.05
C GLU A 101 2.07 -3.37 -1.98
N ILE A 102 1.40 -3.05 -0.87
CA ILE A 102 2.05 -2.42 0.28
C ILE A 102 3.12 -3.35 0.85
N ARG A 103 2.83 -4.65 0.97
CA ARG A 103 3.81 -5.65 1.44
C ARG A 103 5.03 -5.73 0.53
N LYS A 104 4.83 -5.78 -0.80
CA LYS A 104 5.92 -5.77 -1.80
C LYS A 104 6.78 -4.52 -1.69
N LYS A 105 6.16 -3.35 -1.50
CA LYS A 105 6.87 -2.07 -1.29
C LYS A 105 7.70 -2.09 0.00
N ARG A 106 7.10 -2.51 1.13
CA ARG A 106 7.82 -2.68 2.40
C ARG A 106 9.01 -3.61 2.26
N TRP A 107 8.82 -4.72 1.56
CA TRP A 107 9.89 -5.69 1.32
C TRP A 107 11.07 -5.09 0.55
N LYS A 108 10.79 -4.35 -0.53
CA LYS A 108 11.81 -3.62 -1.28
C LYS A 108 12.54 -2.60 -0.41
N TRP A 109 11.83 -1.90 0.47
CA TRP A 109 12.39 -0.93 1.40
C TRP A 109 13.28 -1.58 2.46
N ILE A 110 12.87 -2.72 3.03
CA ILE A 110 13.66 -3.51 3.98
C ILE A 110 14.96 -3.96 3.30
N GLY A 111 14.87 -4.57 2.11
CA GLY A 111 16.07 -5.00 1.37
C GLY A 111 17.00 -3.84 1.01
N HIS A 112 16.46 -2.67 0.64
CA HIS A 112 17.27 -1.47 0.43
C HIS A 112 17.97 -1.00 1.70
N THR A 113 17.28 -1.07 2.85
CA THR A 113 17.82 -0.65 4.15
C THR A 113 18.90 -1.59 4.66
N LEU A 114 18.73 -2.91 4.48
CA LEU A 114 19.70 -3.92 4.88
C LEU A 114 21.01 -3.83 4.09
N ARG A 115 20.96 -3.46 2.80
CA ARG A 115 22.16 -3.22 1.98
C ARG A 115 22.95 -1.97 2.34
N LYS A 116 22.41 -1.08 3.20
CA LYS A 116 23.17 0.07 3.70
C LYS A 116 24.19 -0.36 4.75
N ALA A 117 25.24 0.42 4.92
CA ALA A 117 26.26 0.19 5.94
C ALA A 117 25.64 0.04 7.36
N PRO A 118 26.21 -0.82 8.22
CA PRO A 118 25.65 -1.12 9.55
C PRO A 118 25.60 0.11 10.48
N ASN A 119 26.45 1.11 10.25
CA ASN A 119 26.45 2.38 10.97
C ASN A 119 25.38 3.37 10.47
N CYS A 120 24.66 3.07 9.38
CA CYS A 120 23.64 3.95 8.85
C CYS A 120 22.44 4.00 9.79
N VAL A 121 22.01 5.21 10.17
CA VAL A 121 20.90 5.46 11.09
C VAL A 121 19.62 4.71 10.69
N THR A 122 19.33 4.58 9.39
CA THR A 122 18.15 3.85 8.91
C THR A 122 18.23 2.35 9.17
N ARG A 123 19.43 1.75 9.10
CA ARG A 123 19.65 0.32 9.38
C ARG A 123 19.61 0.05 10.89
N GLN A 124 20.20 0.94 11.69
CA GLN A 124 20.11 0.87 13.15
C GLN A 124 18.67 1.06 13.65
N ALA A 125 17.91 1.99 13.07
CA ALA A 125 16.51 2.22 13.42
C ALA A 125 15.61 1.02 13.10
N LEU A 126 16.00 0.16 12.14
CA LEU A 126 15.28 -1.06 11.79
C LEU A 126 15.41 -2.13 12.90
N THR A 127 16.61 -2.28 13.48
CA THR A 127 16.92 -3.27 14.51
C THR A 127 16.62 -2.76 15.93
N TRP A 128 16.53 -1.44 16.11
CA TRP A 128 16.31 -0.78 17.40
C TRP A 128 15.01 -1.22 18.08
N ASN A 129 15.14 -1.84 19.26
CA ASN A 129 14.02 -2.20 20.12
C ASN A 129 14.02 -1.29 21.36
N PRO A 130 13.08 -0.35 21.51
CA PRO A 130 13.07 0.53 22.67
C PRO A 130 12.65 -0.24 23.94
N GLN A 131 13.58 -0.41 24.89
CA GLN A 131 13.43 -1.14 26.16
C GLN A 131 12.36 -0.61 27.15
N ARG A 132 11.70 0.53 26.89
CA ARG A 132 10.80 1.15 27.88
C ARG A 132 9.45 0.43 27.99
N GLN A 133 8.99 0.21 29.23
CA GLN A 133 7.60 -0.16 29.51
C GLN A 133 6.64 0.91 29.00
N ARG A 134 5.58 0.49 28.30
CA ARG A 134 4.63 1.38 27.63
C ARG A 134 3.44 1.69 28.53
N LYS A 135 2.93 2.91 28.44
CA LYS A 135 1.70 3.32 29.15
C LYS A 135 0.51 2.42 28.75
N ARG A 136 -0.28 2.02 29.74
CA ARG A 136 -1.53 1.24 29.58
C ARG A 136 -2.46 1.93 28.56
N GLY A 137 -3.00 1.17 27.61
CA GLY A 137 -3.94 1.66 26.58
C GLY A 137 -3.33 1.97 25.20
N ARG A 138 -2.00 1.99 25.04
CA ARG A 138 -1.37 2.18 23.71
C ARG A 138 -1.37 0.85 22.93
N PRO A 139 -1.82 0.81 21.65
CA PRO A 139 -1.83 -0.41 20.85
C PRO A 139 -0.45 -1.08 20.78
N ASN A 140 -0.45 -2.41 20.89
CA ASN A 140 0.72 -3.26 21.08
C ASN A 140 1.59 -3.48 19.82
N ASN A 141 1.56 -2.56 18.85
CA ASN A 141 2.03 -2.81 17.48
C ASN A 141 3.21 -1.89 17.13
N THR A 142 4.45 -2.39 17.11
CA THR A 142 5.62 -1.68 16.56
C THR A 142 5.73 -1.90 15.05
N LEU A 143 6.43 -0.99 14.36
CA LEU A 143 6.82 -1.20 12.95
C LEU A 143 7.54 -2.53 12.78
N ARG A 144 8.43 -2.87 13.73
CA ARG A 144 9.13 -4.16 13.79
C ARG A 144 8.18 -5.36 13.86
N GLN A 145 7.17 -5.34 14.73
CA GLN A 145 6.20 -6.45 14.82
C GLN A 145 5.35 -6.58 13.55
N GLU A 146 5.01 -5.47 12.89
CA GLU A 146 4.32 -5.52 11.58
C GLU A 146 5.22 -6.10 10.49
N MET A 147 6.50 -5.73 10.48
CA MET A 147 7.49 -6.34 9.58
C MET A 147 7.67 -7.83 9.86
N GLU A 148 7.73 -8.24 11.13
CA GLU A 148 7.78 -9.66 11.52
C GLU A 148 6.51 -10.42 11.08
N ILE A 149 5.32 -9.80 11.14
CA ILE A 149 4.09 -10.38 10.60
C ILE A 149 4.15 -10.52 9.08
N ASP A 150 4.59 -9.47 8.38
CA ASP A 150 4.77 -9.48 6.92
C ASP A 150 5.82 -10.53 6.50
N MET A 151 6.88 -10.72 7.30
CA MET A 151 7.93 -11.74 7.11
C MET A 151 7.43 -13.16 7.31
N LYS A 152 6.66 -13.41 8.39
CA LYS A 152 6.02 -14.71 8.63
C LYS A 152 5.10 -15.10 7.47
N LYS A 153 4.36 -14.14 6.91
CA LYS A 153 3.53 -14.38 5.71
C LYS A 153 4.33 -14.68 4.45
N MET A 154 5.58 -14.26 4.37
CA MET A 154 6.50 -14.52 3.25
C MET A 154 7.37 -15.75 3.48
N ASN A 155 7.17 -16.47 4.60
CA ASN A 155 7.96 -17.63 5.02
C ASN A 155 9.48 -17.35 5.08
N LYS A 156 9.88 -16.15 5.56
CA LYS A 156 11.29 -15.74 5.70
C LYS A 156 11.62 -15.29 7.12
N ASN A 157 12.85 -15.54 7.57
CA ASN A 157 13.37 -15.12 8.89
C ASN A 157 14.40 -13.97 8.80
N TRP A 158 14.57 -13.18 9.87
CA TRP A 158 15.57 -12.09 9.96
C TRP A 158 16.99 -12.60 9.72
N MET A 159 17.33 -13.77 10.25
CA MET A 159 18.65 -14.36 10.07
C MET A 159 18.95 -14.79 8.62
N GLU A 160 17.92 -15.10 7.83
CA GLU A 160 18.10 -15.40 6.40
C GLU A 160 18.31 -14.10 5.61
N LEU A 161 17.62 -13.03 5.99
CA LEU A 161 17.75 -11.72 5.34
C LEU A 161 19.09 -11.04 5.59
N GLU A 162 19.67 -11.20 6.77
CA GLU A 162 21.01 -10.66 7.07
C GLU A 162 22.11 -11.45 6.36
N LYS A 163 21.86 -12.71 5.98
CA LYS A 163 22.79 -13.54 5.20
C LYS A 163 22.67 -13.31 3.69
N GLU A 164 21.48 -12.95 3.20
CA GLU A 164 21.22 -12.64 1.79
C GLU A 164 21.59 -11.19 1.39
N ALA A 165 21.89 -10.31 2.36
CA ALA A 165 22.16 -8.88 2.17
C ALA A 165 23.65 -8.54 2.12
#